data_AF-A0A6P3YR15-F1
#
_entry.id   AF-A0A6P3YR15-F1
#
_cell.length_a   1.000
_cell.length_b   1.000
_cell.length_c   1.000
_cell.angle_alpha   90.00
_cell.angle_beta   90.00
_cell.angle_gamma   90.00
#
_symmetry.space_group_name_H-M   'P 1'
#
loop_
_entity.id
_entity.type
_entity.pdbx_description
1 polymer ?
#
loop_
_entity_poly.entity_id
_entity_poly.type
_entity_poly.pdbx_seq_one_letter_code
_entity_poly.pdbx_strand_id
1 'polypeptide(L)'
;LVCLYVLYTAKAVEQPDRIWGEKCTKSDIVINQGPTGPLPSGIPTYTVEIMNVCVTGCDIYGIHLSCGWFSSAHLVNPKVFKRLRYDDCLVNDGKPLINGGTLSFQYANTFLYPLSVSSVICS
;
A
#
# COMPACT_ATOMS: atom_id res chain seq x y z
N LEU A 1 28.68 -7.57 -20.46
CA LEU A 1 27.91 -8.46 -19.56
C LEU A 1 26.88 -7.69 -18.73
N VAL A 2 27.22 -6.57 -18.10
CA VAL A 2 26.27 -5.74 -17.32
C VAL A 2 25.11 -5.16 -18.16
N CYS A 3 25.35 -4.73 -19.41
CA CYS A 3 24.29 -4.19 -20.28
C CYS A 3 23.17 -5.19 -20.64
N LEU A 4 23.49 -6.48 -20.82
CA LEU A 4 22.47 -7.48 -21.15
C LEU A 4 21.54 -7.73 -19.95
N TYR A 5 22.05 -7.73 -18.72
CA TYR A 5 21.24 -7.94 -17.52
C TYR A 5 20.23 -6.80 -17.27
N VAL A 6 20.60 -5.56 -17.62
CA VAL A 6 19.72 -4.38 -17.49
C VAL A 6 18.58 -4.41 -18.52
N LEU A 7 18.80 -4.94 -19.72
CA LEU A 7 17.74 -5.09 -20.72
C LEU A 7 16.66 -6.10 -20.30
N TYR A 8 17.02 -7.12 -19.51
CA TYR A 8 16.06 -8.15 -19.06
C TYR A 8 15.08 -7.67 -17.97
N THR A 9 15.36 -6.56 -17.28
CA THR A 9 14.53 -6.07 -16.16
C THR A 9 13.71 -4.83 -16.48
N ALA A 10 13.75 -4.30 -17.71
CA ALA A 10 12.81 -3.28 -18.16
C ALA A 10 11.55 -3.96 -18.73
N LYS A 11 10.79 -4.67 -17.88
CA LYS A 11 9.41 -5.02 -18.24
C LYS A 11 8.64 -3.72 -18.30
N ALA A 12 8.07 -3.41 -19.47
CA ALA A 12 7.12 -2.32 -19.60
C ALA A 12 6.03 -2.52 -18.54
N VAL A 13 5.80 -1.51 -17.70
CA VAL A 13 4.61 -1.45 -16.86
C VAL A 13 3.43 -1.36 -17.84
N GLU A 14 2.77 -2.49 -18.05
CA GLU A 14 1.54 -2.55 -18.84
C GLU A 14 0.52 -1.66 -18.11
N GLN A 15 0.00 -0.64 -18.80
CA GLN A 15 -1.01 0.23 -18.20
C GLN A 15 -2.22 -0.65 -17.86
N PRO A 16 -2.82 -0.52 -16.66
CA PRO A 16 -4.09 -1.20 -16.40
C PRO A 16 -5.08 -0.74 -17.49
N ASP A 17 -5.91 -1.67 -17.99
CA ASP A 17 -6.96 -1.37 -18.96
C ASP A 17 -7.95 -0.38 -18.34
N ARG A 18 -7.69 0.92 -18.54
CA ARG A 18 -8.53 1.99 -18.03
C ARG A 18 -9.75 2.09 -18.93
N ILE A 19 -10.93 1.89 -18.34
CA ILE A 19 -12.18 2.26 -19.00
C ILE A 19 -12.12 3.76 -19.26
N TRP A 20 -12.32 4.17 -20.51
CA TRP A 20 -12.13 5.54 -21.00
C TRP A 20 -12.82 6.56 -20.07
N GLY A 21 -12.04 7.33 -19.32
CA GLY A 21 -12.54 8.36 -18.38
C GLY A 21 -12.12 8.20 -16.91
N GLU A 22 -11.61 7.05 -16.48
CA GLU A 22 -11.09 6.88 -15.11
C GLU A 22 -9.70 7.52 -14.94
N LYS A 23 -9.59 8.52 -14.05
CA LYS A 23 -8.33 9.21 -13.74
C LYS A 23 -7.35 8.35 -12.94
N CYS A 24 -7.87 7.41 -12.14
CA CYS A 24 -7.11 6.44 -11.36
C CYS A 24 -7.96 5.20 -11.09
N THR A 25 -7.31 4.12 -10.67
CA THR A 25 -7.89 2.81 -10.39
C THR A 25 -7.30 2.24 -9.11
N LYS A 26 -7.90 1.17 -8.56
CA LYS A 26 -7.35 0.49 -7.37
C LYS A 26 -5.96 -0.09 -7.62
N SER A 27 -5.67 -0.52 -8.85
CA SER A 27 -4.36 -1.04 -9.27
C SER A 27 -3.25 0.00 -9.28
N ASP A 28 -3.59 1.30 -9.28
CA ASP A 28 -2.59 2.37 -9.15
C ASP A 28 -2.08 2.51 -7.70
N ILE A 29 -2.69 1.82 -6.73
CA ILE A 29 -2.17 1.67 -5.37
C ILE A 29 -1.55 0.27 -5.21
N VAL A 30 -0.24 0.24 -5.00
CA VAL A 30 0.51 -0.99 -4.76
C VAL A 30 0.81 -1.13 -3.28
N ILE A 31 0.57 -2.33 -2.74
CA ILE A 31 0.88 -2.68 -1.35
C ILE A 31 1.97 -3.74 -1.38
N ASN A 32 3.14 -3.40 -0.83
CA ASN A 32 4.20 -4.36 -0.55
C ASN A 32 4.22 -4.67 0.94
N GLN A 33 4.43 -5.94 1.28
CA GLN A 33 4.58 -6.36 2.67
C GLN A 33 5.72 -7.35 2.78
N GLY A 34 6.45 -7.29 3.90
CA GLY A 34 7.53 -8.25 4.18
C GLY A 34 7.82 -8.35 5.68
N PRO A 35 8.31 -9.51 6.14
CA PRO A 35 8.79 -9.64 7.51
C PRO A 35 10.01 -8.72 7.73
N THR A 36 10.10 -8.15 8.93
CA THR A 36 11.26 -7.39 9.40
C THR A 36 11.71 -7.93 10.76
N GLY A 37 12.74 -7.32 11.36
CA GLY A 37 13.24 -7.71 12.67
C GLY A 37 12.10 -7.81 13.70
N PRO A 38 12.00 -8.92 14.45
CA PRO A 38 10.95 -9.08 15.45
C PRO A 38 11.14 -8.05 16.57
N LEU A 39 10.07 -7.82 17.33
CA LEU A 39 10.17 -7.05 18.56
C LEU A 39 11.09 -7.75 19.58
N PRO A 40 11.66 -7.03 20.56
CA PRO A 40 12.40 -7.65 21.66
C PRO A 40 11.60 -8.71 22.43
N SER A 41 10.26 -8.62 22.39
CA SER A 41 9.33 -9.61 22.95
C SER A 41 9.21 -10.90 22.13
N GLY A 42 9.82 -10.97 20.94
CA GLY A 42 9.76 -12.11 20.02
C GLY A 42 8.51 -12.13 19.12
N ILE A 43 7.62 -11.15 19.22
CA ILE A 43 6.45 -11.04 18.34
C ILE A 43 6.94 -10.69 16.91
N PRO A 44 6.47 -11.40 15.87
CA PRO A 44 6.82 -11.07 14.50
C PRO A 44 6.42 -9.64 14.12
N THR A 45 7.24 -9.00 13.30
CA THR A 45 7.00 -7.65 12.79
C THR A 45 6.96 -7.70 11.27
N TYR A 46 6.09 -6.91 10.67
CA TYR A 46 5.95 -6.78 9.23
C TYR A 46 6.03 -5.31 8.84
N THR A 47 6.83 -5.01 7.82
CA THR A 47 6.85 -3.71 7.15
C THR A 47 5.81 -3.73 6.04
N VAL A 48 5.01 -2.67 5.96
CA VAL A 48 4.07 -2.40 4.88
C VAL A 48 4.49 -1.13 4.17
N GLU A 49 4.51 -1.18 2.84
CA GLU A 49 4.71 -0.02 1.97
C GLU A 49 3.50 0.12 1.06
N ILE A 50 2.91 1.32 1.04
CA ILE A 50 1.77 1.66 0.19
C ILE A 50 2.22 2.76 -0.76
N MET A 51 2.13 2.51 -2.05
CA MET A 51 2.66 3.38 -3.10
C MET A 51 1.56 3.81 -4.06
N ASN A 52 1.58 5.07 -4.48
CA ASN A 52 0.82 5.54 -5.62
C ASN A 52 1.70 5.47 -6.88
N VAL A 53 1.42 4.50 -7.74
CA VAL A 53 2.15 4.25 -9.00
C VAL A 53 1.36 4.70 -10.23
N CYS A 54 0.39 5.61 -10.05
CA CYS A 54 -0.48 6.09 -11.11
C CYS A 54 0.30 6.63 -12.32
N VAL A 55 0.23 5.92 -13.45
CA VAL A 55 1.02 6.24 -14.66
C VAL A 55 0.60 7.56 -15.33
N THR A 56 -0.60 8.06 -15.04
CA THR A 56 -1.11 9.33 -15.56
C THR A 56 -0.74 10.54 -14.70
N GLY A 57 0.11 10.36 -13.68
CA GLY A 57 0.54 11.46 -12.80
C GLY A 57 -0.55 11.93 -11.82
N CYS A 58 -1.48 11.04 -11.44
CA CYS A 58 -2.60 11.41 -10.58
C CYS A 58 -2.28 11.28 -9.09
N ASP A 59 -2.92 12.12 -8.28
CA ASP A 59 -2.98 11.98 -6.83
C ASP A 59 -4.22 11.18 -6.44
N ILE A 60 -4.08 10.29 -5.45
CA ILE A 60 -5.16 9.38 -5.04
C ILE A 60 -5.48 9.63 -3.56
N TYR A 61 -6.75 9.87 -3.25
CA TYR A 61 -7.22 10.16 -1.89
C TYR A 61 -8.30 9.16 -1.46
N GLY A 62 -8.71 9.23 -0.19
CA GLY A 62 -9.72 8.33 0.36
C GLY A 62 -9.37 6.85 0.12
N ILE A 63 -8.10 6.50 0.33
CA ILE A 63 -7.62 5.12 0.09
C ILE A 63 -8.06 4.26 1.27
N HIS A 64 -8.95 3.31 0.99
CA HIS A 64 -9.41 2.30 1.93
C HIS A 64 -8.83 0.93 1.57
N LEU A 65 -8.42 0.19 2.59
CA LEU A 65 -7.97 -1.19 2.47
C LEU A 65 -8.93 -2.13 3.20
N SER A 66 -9.17 -3.29 2.59
CA SER A 66 -9.64 -4.47 3.30
C SER A 66 -8.50 -5.00 4.18
N CYS A 67 -8.79 -5.11 5.48
CA CYS A 67 -7.79 -5.41 6.52
C CYS A 67 -8.31 -6.36 7.61
N GLY A 68 -9.51 -6.92 7.43
CA GLY A 68 -10.19 -7.82 8.37
C GLY A 68 -10.17 -7.32 9.83
N TRP A 69 -9.68 -8.19 10.71
CA TRP A 69 -9.47 -7.91 12.14
C TRP A 69 -8.08 -7.32 12.43
N PHE A 70 -7.61 -6.36 11.63
CA PHE A 70 -6.29 -5.77 11.81
C PHE A 70 -6.07 -5.33 13.26
N SER A 71 -4.97 -5.82 13.84
CA SER A 71 -4.48 -5.46 15.16
C SER A 71 -2.96 -5.53 15.18
N SER A 72 -2.35 -4.81 16.11
CA SER A 72 -0.90 -4.75 16.27
C SER A 72 -0.55 -4.65 17.75
N ALA A 73 0.48 -5.39 18.18
CA ALA A 73 1.03 -5.30 19.53
C ALA A 73 1.78 -3.97 19.76
N HIS A 74 2.18 -3.28 18.69
CA HIS A 74 2.77 -1.94 18.73
C HIS A 74 1.87 -0.92 18.06
N LEU A 75 1.90 0.32 18.59
CA LEU A 75 1.08 1.40 18.07
C LEU A 75 1.54 1.82 16.67
N VAL A 76 0.67 1.64 15.68
CA VAL A 76 0.82 2.20 14.34
C VAL A 76 0.36 3.65 14.36
N ASN A 77 1.10 4.55 13.70
CA ASN A 77 0.69 5.96 13.62
C ASN A 77 -0.67 6.09 12.91
N PRO A 78 -1.74 6.55 13.60
CA PRO A 78 -3.08 6.58 13.02
C PRO A 78 -3.24 7.59 11.89
N LYS A 79 -2.30 8.53 11.72
CA LYS A 79 -2.26 9.44 10.56
C LYS A 79 -1.77 8.75 9.28
N VAL A 80 -1.09 7.61 9.41
CA VAL A 80 -0.58 6.81 8.28
C VAL A 80 -1.54 5.67 7.97
N PHE A 81 -1.97 4.93 9.00
CA PHE A 81 -2.86 3.78 8.84
C PHE A 81 -3.70 3.58 10.10
N LYS A 82 -5.02 3.49 9.94
CA LYS A 82 -5.94 3.21 11.06
C LYS A 82 -7.12 2.36 10.62
N ARG A 83 -7.51 1.39 11.45
CA ARG A 83 -8.75 0.61 11.25
C ARG A 83 -9.94 1.42 11.74
N LEU A 84 -10.90 1.69 10.85
CA LEU A 84 -12.13 2.40 11.18
C LEU A 84 -13.19 1.46 11.75
N ARG A 85 -13.30 0.26 11.18
CA ARG A 85 -14.21 -0.81 11.58
C ARG A 85 -13.69 -2.15 11.03
N TYR A 86 -14.45 -3.23 11.22
CA TYR A 86 -14.12 -4.51 10.62
C TYR A 86 -13.92 -4.37 9.10
N ASP A 87 -12.79 -4.88 8.63
CA ASP A 87 -12.39 -4.91 7.22
C ASP A 87 -12.33 -3.55 6.49
N ASP A 88 -12.19 -2.46 7.24
CA ASP A 88 -12.10 -1.12 6.69
C ASP A 88 -11.00 -0.33 7.40
N CYS A 89 -9.87 -0.16 6.70
CA CYS A 89 -8.72 0.61 7.15
C CYS A 89 -8.46 1.81 6.26
N LEU A 90 -8.25 2.97 6.87
CA LEU A 90 -7.96 4.24 6.19
C LEU A 90 -6.46 4.48 6.12
N VAL A 91 -5.99 4.85 4.93
CA VAL A 91 -4.61 5.24 4.66
C VAL A 91 -4.47 6.76 4.63
N ASN A 92 -3.33 7.26 5.10
CA ASN A 92 -2.95 8.69 5.06
C ASN A 92 -3.97 9.66 5.66
N ASP A 93 -4.77 9.20 6.63
CA ASP A 93 -5.88 9.98 7.19
C ASP A 93 -6.88 10.46 6.12
N GLY A 94 -7.00 9.73 5.01
CA GLY A 94 -7.85 10.06 3.86
C GLY A 94 -7.27 11.13 2.92
N LYS A 95 -6.11 11.70 3.26
CA LYS A 95 -5.45 12.74 2.45
C LYS A 95 -4.84 12.16 1.17
N PRO A 96 -4.61 12.99 0.14
CA PRO A 96 -3.98 12.54 -1.09
C PRO A 96 -2.60 11.91 -0.83
N LEU A 97 -2.39 10.72 -1.38
CA LEU A 97 -1.07 10.19 -1.63
C LEU A 97 -0.64 10.67 -3.01
N ILE A 98 0.34 11.56 -3.04
CA ILE A 98 0.82 12.18 -4.28
C ILE A 98 1.38 11.13 -5.25
N ASN A 99 1.42 11.44 -6.54
CA ASN A 99 2.06 10.57 -7.52
C ASN A 99 3.51 10.23 -7.15
N GLY A 100 3.88 8.94 -7.20
CA GLY A 100 5.19 8.44 -6.75
C GLY A 100 5.37 8.45 -5.22
N GLY A 101 4.37 8.92 -4.48
CA GLY A 101 4.37 8.96 -3.02
C GLY A 101 4.33 7.55 -2.42
N THR A 102 5.06 7.38 -1.32
CA THR A 102 5.14 6.12 -0.56
C THR A 102 4.87 6.39 0.91
N LEU A 103 4.03 5.56 1.52
CA LEU A 103 3.84 5.50 2.96
C LEU A 103 4.39 4.17 3.47
N SER A 104 5.14 4.22 4.57
CA SER A 104 5.68 3.03 5.21
C SER A 104 5.29 3.00 6.68
N PHE A 105 4.88 1.83 7.16
CA PHE A 105 4.68 1.59 8.58
C PHE A 105 5.01 0.13 8.92
N GLN A 106 5.25 -0.12 10.20
CA GLN A 106 5.45 -1.47 10.72
C GLN A 106 4.31 -1.83 11.67
N TYR A 107 3.91 -3.10 11.67
CA TYR A 107 3.00 -3.65 12.66
C TYR A 107 3.55 -4.97 13.19
N ALA A 108 3.14 -5.31 14.41
CA ALA A 108 3.58 -6.53 15.07
C ALA A 108 2.38 -7.42 15.39
N ASN A 109 2.36 -8.63 14.81
CA ASN A 109 1.32 -9.61 15.07
C ASN A 109 1.84 -11.02 14.77
N THR A 110 1.10 -12.03 15.21
CA THR A 110 1.40 -13.45 15.01
C THR A 110 1.37 -13.89 13.54
N PHE A 111 0.71 -13.14 12.66
CA PHE A 111 0.63 -13.42 11.23
C PHE A 111 0.57 -12.14 10.39
N LEU A 112 0.91 -12.29 9.10
CA LEU A 112 0.78 -11.25 8.09
C LEU A 112 -0.70 -11.09 7.70
N TYR A 113 -1.23 -9.87 7.74
CA TYR A 113 -2.57 -9.57 7.24
C TYR A 113 -2.59 -9.52 5.70
N PRO A 114 -3.60 -10.10 5.04
CA PRO A 114 -3.77 -10.01 3.58
C PRO A 114 -4.40 -8.66 3.19
N LEU A 115 -3.63 -7.58 3.34
CA LEU A 115 -4.09 -6.24 2.99
C LEU A 115 -4.36 -6.13 1.48
N SER A 116 -5.51 -5.55 1.11
CA SER A 116 -5.87 -5.30 -0.29
C SER A 116 -6.67 -4.00 -0.44
N VAL A 117 -6.57 -3.35 -1.59
CA VAL A 117 -7.25 -2.07 -1.84
C VAL A 117 -8.74 -2.29 -2.06
N SER A 118 -9.57 -1.72 -1.19
CA SER A 118 -11.03 -1.85 -1.28
C SER A 118 -11.67 -0.72 -2.08
N SER A 119 -11.24 0.53 -1.88
CA SER A 119 -11.68 1.69 -2.65
C SER A 119 -10.66 2.83 -2.67
N VAL A 120 -10.77 3.66 -3.70
CA VAL A 120 -9.96 4.88 -3.90
C VAL A 120 -10.85 5.97 -4.48
N ILE A 121 -10.43 7.22 -4.38
CA ILE A 121 -11.07 8.35 -5.05
C ILE A 121 -10.00 9.12 -5.84
N CYS A 122 -10.37 9.54 -7.06
CA CYS A 122 -9.50 10.22 -8.01
C CYS A 122 -10.00 11.64 -8.28
N SER A 123 -9.08 12.62 -8.38
CA SER A 123 -9.38 14.02 -8.69
C SER A 123 -8.90 14.41 -10.07
#